data_AF-A0A8G0LK57-F1
#
_entry.id   AF-A0A8G0LK57-F1
#
_cell.length_a   1.000
_cell.length_b   1.000
_cell.length_c   1.000
_cell.angle_alpha   90.00
_cell.angle_beta   90.00
_cell.angle_gamma   90.00
#
_symmetry.space_group_name_H-M   'P 1'
#
loop_
_entity.id
_entity.type
_entity.pdbx_description
1 polymer ?
#
loop_
_entity_poly.entity_id
_entity_poly.type
_entity_poly.pdbx_seq_one_letter_code
_entity_poly.pdbx_strand_id
1 'polypeptide(L)'
;MAEEKGHGVDSDSERAEALNRFRSAASISMTPELFEKLYLAPQSKVKGHLRDTFGNPTPIALVGFLMALTPLSCALMGWRGASGGGAATIPVYFFQAGILMTVGGLLEWILGNSFPAVVFTSFGTFWLSYGGVLNPSFAAFSSYAKAGEDGAEGLQTTGFNASLGFWFLFMGLLSLVFLICSLRTNVAFFIIFLTLVIAFGLLTGAYWAMAEDFVGNAHYANKLLVVSTASSIQHSYVD
;
A
#
# COMPACT_ATOMS: atom_id res chain seq x y z
N MET A 1 39.32 -7.83 75.52
CA MET A 1 39.94 -8.32 74.28
C MET A 1 38.79 -8.90 73.45
N ALA A 2 38.55 -8.34 72.27
CA ALA A 2 37.39 -8.62 71.44
C ALA A 2 37.48 -10.02 70.81
N GLU A 3 36.36 -10.74 70.75
CA GLU A 3 36.22 -11.97 69.97
C GLU A 3 35.21 -11.72 68.85
N GLU A 4 35.70 -11.95 67.64
CA GLU A 4 35.19 -11.57 66.33
C GLU A 4 33.98 -12.44 65.95
N LYS A 5 32.81 -11.83 65.73
CA LYS A 5 31.60 -12.53 65.26
C LYS A 5 31.72 -12.82 63.76
N GLY A 6 31.61 -14.11 63.43
CA GLY A 6 31.82 -14.68 62.11
C GLY A 6 31.05 -14.04 60.96
N HIS A 7 31.78 -13.78 59.88
CA HIS A 7 31.32 -13.25 58.60
C HIS A 7 31.49 -14.35 57.55
N GLY A 8 30.54 -15.29 57.46
CA GLY A 8 30.67 -16.45 56.58
C GLY A 8 29.37 -17.10 56.10
N VAL A 9 28.19 -16.54 56.43
CA VAL A 9 26.89 -17.16 56.13
C VAL A 9 26.13 -16.44 55.00
N ASP A 10 26.53 -15.20 54.65
CA ASP A 10 25.79 -14.37 53.69
C ASP A 10 26.13 -14.68 52.20
N SER A 11 27.41 -14.96 51.91
CA SER A 11 27.88 -15.07 50.51
C SER A 11 27.36 -16.30 49.76
N ASP A 12 27.13 -17.41 50.47
CA ASP A 12 26.64 -18.65 49.88
C ASP A 12 25.14 -18.59 49.58
N SER A 13 24.38 -17.85 50.39
CA SER A 13 22.96 -17.57 50.17
C SER A 13 22.77 -16.67 48.95
N GLU A 14 23.53 -15.58 48.86
CA GLU A 14 23.49 -14.66 47.72
C GLU A 14 23.91 -15.34 46.41
N ARG A 15 24.93 -16.21 46.46
CA ARG A 15 25.37 -16.98 45.30
C ARG A 15 24.33 -18.02 44.87
N ALA A 16 23.63 -18.66 45.80
CA ALA A 16 22.55 -19.59 45.52
C ALA A 16 21.32 -18.88 44.92
N GLU A 17 20.97 -17.69 45.41
CA GLU A 17 19.93 -16.84 44.84
C GLU A 17 20.29 -16.36 43.42
N ALA A 18 21.54 -15.94 43.21
CA ALA A 18 22.04 -15.55 41.89
C ALA A 18 21.99 -16.71 40.88
N LEU A 19 22.34 -17.94 41.32
CA LEU A 19 22.25 -19.14 40.50
C LEU A 19 20.79 -19.54 40.20
N ASN A 20 19.88 -19.38 41.15
CA ASN A 20 18.44 -19.61 40.93
C ASN A 20 17.82 -18.57 39.98
N ARG A 21 18.29 -17.32 40.02
CA ARG A 21 17.90 -16.26 39.08
C ARG A 21 18.46 -16.47 37.68
N PHE A 22 19.68 -17.03 37.56
CA PHE A 22 20.24 -17.45 36.27
C PHE A 22 19.51 -18.67 35.68
N ARG A 23 19.09 -19.62 36.53
CA ARG A 23 18.35 -20.83 36.09
C ARG A 23 16.94 -20.54 35.59
N SER A 24 16.31 -19.47 36.09
CA SER A 24 14.99 -19.01 35.63
C SER A 24 15.05 -18.17 34.34
N ALA A 25 16.24 -17.72 33.93
CA ALA A 25 16.46 -17.00 32.68
C ALA A 25 16.88 -17.91 31.50
N ALA A 26 17.26 -19.16 31.76
CA ALA A 26 17.66 -20.12 30.74
C ALA A 26 16.49 -21.08 30.42
N SER A 27 16.02 -21.04 29.18
CA SER A 27 14.93 -21.85 28.62
C SER A 27 13.51 -21.50 29.11
N ILE A 28 12.93 -20.46 28.51
CA ILE A 28 11.47 -20.40 28.39
C ILE A 28 11.11 -21.42 27.32
N SER A 29 10.53 -22.57 27.71
CA SER A 29 9.94 -23.50 26.75
C SER A 29 8.69 -22.83 26.16
N MET A 30 8.82 -22.28 24.96
CA MET A 30 7.71 -21.68 24.22
C MET A 30 6.87 -22.80 23.61
N THR A 31 5.54 -22.72 23.74
CA THR A 31 4.66 -23.65 23.01
C THR A 31 4.74 -23.34 21.51
N PRO A 32 4.47 -24.32 20.63
CA PRO A 32 4.44 -24.09 19.19
C PRO A 32 3.51 -22.92 18.81
N GLU A 33 2.37 -22.79 19.47
CA GLU A 33 1.42 -21.69 19.22
C GLU A 33 1.97 -20.33 19.69
N LEU A 34 2.75 -20.31 20.78
CA LEU A 34 3.36 -19.09 21.28
C LEU A 34 4.54 -18.67 20.41
N PHE A 35 5.33 -19.63 19.91
CA PHE A 35 6.38 -19.38 18.93
C PHE A 35 5.79 -18.88 17.61
N GLU A 36 4.72 -19.52 17.13
CA GLU A 36 3.98 -19.12 15.94
C GLU A 36 3.36 -17.72 16.12
N LYS A 37 2.74 -17.41 17.25
CA LYS A 37 2.26 -16.06 17.57
C LYS A 37 3.39 -15.03 17.61
N LEU A 38 4.55 -15.36 18.22
CA LEU A 38 5.67 -14.44 18.31
C LEU A 38 6.28 -14.12 16.93
N TYR A 39 6.26 -15.10 16.02
CA TYR A 39 6.90 -14.99 14.71
C TYR A 39 5.93 -14.48 13.62
N LEU A 40 4.65 -14.86 13.68
CA LEU A 40 3.64 -14.49 12.70
C LEU A 40 2.87 -13.21 13.06
N ALA A 41 2.75 -12.86 14.35
CA ALA A 41 1.94 -11.75 14.81
C ALA A 41 2.57 -11.02 16.01
N PRO A 42 3.60 -10.18 15.79
CA PRO A 42 4.23 -9.41 16.87
C PRO A 42 3.16 -8.60 17.63
N GLN A 43 3.14 -8.74 18.95
CA GLN A 43 2.13 -8.10 19.79
C GLN A 43 2.34 -6.58 19.80
N SER A 44 1.44 -5.84 19.16
CA SER A 44 1.30 -4.41 19.41
C SER A 44 0.63 -4.23 20.77
N LYS A 45 1.21 -3.41 21.66
CA LYS A 45 0.63 -3.07 22.97
C LYS A 45 -0.63 -2.21 22.79
N VAL A 46 -1.74 -2.81 22.42
CA VAL A 46 -3.05 -2.15 22.39
C VAL A 46 -3.86 -2.65 23.59
N LYS A 47 -4.38 -1.73 24.41
CA LYS A 47 -5.22 -2.07 25.57
C LYS A 47 -6.58 -2.57 25.08
N GLY A 48 -6.77 -3.88 25.03
CA GLY A 48 -8.07 -4.52 24.76
C GLY A 48 -7.95 -5.91 24.11
N HIS A 49 -8.88 -6.82 24.40
CA HIS A 49 -8.97 -8.17 23.82
C HIS A 49 -9.46 -8.20 22.37
N LEU A 50 -9.50 -7.06 21.67
CA LEU A 50 -10.08 -6.98 20.32
C LEU A 50 -9.32 -7.85 19.31
N ARG A 51 -7.99 -7.96 19.43
CA ARG A 51 -7.17 -8.85 18.59
C ARG A 51 -7.36 -10.33 18.93
N ASP A 52 -7.84 -10.66 20.13
CA ASP A 52 -8.24 -12.02 20.52
C ASP A 52 -9.67 -12.34 20.04
N THR A 53 -10.46 -11.31 19.70
CA THR A 53 -11.87 -11.43 19.31
C THR A 53 -12.06 -11.43 17.78
N PHE A 54 -11.26 -10.67 17.05
CA PHE A 54 -11.38 -10.50 15.59
C PHE A 54 -10.10 -10.93 14.87
N GLY A 55 -10.27 -11.39 13.62
CA GLY A 55 -9.15 -11.72 12.73
C GLY A 55 -8.40 -10.48 12.22
N ASN A 56 -7.21 -10.70 11.65
CA ASN A 56 -6.41 -9.65 11.04
C ASN A 56 -7.05 -9.17 9.70
N PRO A 57 -7.42 -7.89 9.56
CA PRO A 57 -8.05 -7.37 8.34
C PRO A 57 -7.04 -6.93 7.27
N THR A 58 -5.74 -6.86 7.55
CA THR A 58 -4.69 -6.47 6.59
C THR A 58 -4.76 -7.30 5.31
N PRO A 59 -4.87 -8.65 5.34
CA PRO A 59 -4.99 -9.46 4.12
C PRO A 59 -6.21 -9.10 3.27
N ILE A 60 -7.34 -8.71 3.88
CA ILE A 60 -8.55 -8.30 3.16
C ILE A 60 -8.25 -7.07 2.31
N ALA A 61 -7.60 -6.07 2.91
CA ALA A 61 -7.21 -4.86 2.21
C ALA A 61 -6.17 -5.12 1.11
N LEU A 62 -5.17 -5.98 1.38
CA LEU A 62 -4.13 -6.34 0.42
C LEU A 62 -4.68 -7.07 -0.80
N VAL A 63 -5.67 -7.96 -0.64
CA VAL A 63 -6.36 -8.58 -1.79
C VAL A 63 -6.99 -7.52 -2.67
N GLY A 64 -7.67 -6.53 -2.09
CA GLY A 64 -8.26 -5.44 -2.86
C GLY A 64 -7.22 -4.64 -3.66
N PHE A 65 -6.10 -4.28 -3.01
CA PHE A 65 -4.99 -3.61 -3.68
C PHE A 65 -4.43 -4.42 -4.86
N LEU A 66 -4.13 -5.70 -4.64
CA LEU A 66 -3.56 -6.58 -5.67
C LEU A 66 -4.49 -6.79 -6.85
N MET A 67 -5.79 -6.94 -6.60
CA MET A 67 -6.79 -7.18 -7.64
C MET A 67 -7.06 -5.97 -8.53
N ALA A 68 -6.80 -4.73 -8.07
CA ALA A 68 -6.84 -3.56 -8.96
C ALA A 68 -5.49 -3.27 -9.62
N LEU A 69 -4.41 -3.24 -8.84
CA LEU A 69 -3.11 -2.80 -9.35
C LEU A 69 -2.53 -3.79 -10.36
N THR A 70 -2.63 -5.09 -10.09
CA THR A 70 -2.00 -6.11 -10.96
C THR A 70 -2.64 -6.13 -12.35
N PRO A 71 -3.99 -6.21 -12.49
CA PRO A 71 -4.60 -6.17 -13.82
C PRO A 71 -4.42 -4.83 -14.54
N LEU A 72 -4.46 -3.69 -13.81
CA LEU A 72 -4.16 -2.39 -14.41
C LEU A 72 -2.72 -2.36 -14.95
N SER A 73 -1.76 -2.91 -14.20
CA SER A 73 -0.36 -2.97 -14.62
C SER A 73 -0.18 -3.79 -15.89
N CYS A 74 -0.82 -4.97 -15.96
CA CYS A 74 -0.85 -5.77 -17.18
C CYS A 74 -1.47 -5.01 -18.36
N ALA A 75 -2.54 -4.24 -18.11
CA ALA A 75 -3.21 -3.45 -19.14
C ALA A 75 -2.36 -2.28 -19.65
N LEU A 76 -1.69 -1.54 -18.76
CA LEU A 76 -0.81 -0.43 -19.14
C LEU A 76 0.47 -0.92 -19.84
N MET A 77 0.94 -2.13 -19.52
CA MET A 77 1.98 -2.84 -20.28
C MET A 77 1.48 -3.49 -21.57
N GLY A 78 0.21 -3.32 -21.96
CA GLY A 78 -0.34 -3.91 -23.19
C GLY A 78 -0.27 -5.43 -23.28
N TRP A 79 -0.18 -6.14 -22.15
CA TRP A 79 -0.01 -7.59 -22.14
C TRP A 79 -1.19 -8.29 -22.81
N ARG A 80 -0.89 -9.19 -23.75
CA ARG A 80 -1.88 -9.88 -24.60
C ARG A 80 -2.78 -8.93 -25.40
N GLY A 81 -2.25 -7.77 -25.81
CA GLY A 81 -3.00 -6.78 -26.59
C GLY A 81 -4.00 -5.97 -25.76
N ALA A 82 -3.84 -5.95 -24.42
CA ALA A 82 -4.66 -5.13 -23.56
C ALA A 82 -4.53 -3.64 -23.92
N SER A 83 -5.65 -2.91 -23.90
CA SER A 83 -5.73 -1.50 -24.26
C SER A 83 -6.85 -0.80 -23.48
N GLY A 84 -7.09 0.48 -23.77
CA GLY A 84 -8.18 1.24 -23.14
C GLY A 84 -7.92 1.63 -21.68
N GLY A 85 -6.67 1.69 -21.25
CA GLY A 85 -6.27 2.32 -19.97
C GLY A 85 -6.87 1.70 -18.70
N GLY A 86 -7.34 0.45 -18.77
CA GLY A 86 -8.00 -0.24 -17.64
C GLY A 86 -9.52 -0.09 -17.59
N ALA A 87 -10.16 0.43 -18.64
CA ALA A 87 -11.62 0.59 -18.71
C ALA A 87 -12.40 -0.73 -18.48
N ALA A 88 -11.89 -1.85 -18.98
CA ALA A 88 -12.49 -3.17 -18.77
C ALA A 88 -12.57 -3.58 -17.28
N THR A 89 -11.72 -3.00 -16.44
CA THR A 89 -11.61 -3.30 -15.01
C THR A 89 -12.21 -2.22 -14.10
N ILE A 90 -13.00 -1.28 -14.64
CA ILE A 90 -13.72 -0.27 -13.84
C ILE A 90 -14.50 -0.88 -12.65
N PRO A 91 -15.29 -1.97 -12.83
CA PRO A 91 -16.01 -2.56 -11.70
C PRO A 91 -15.07 -3.11 -10.61
N VAL A 92 -13.89 -3.60 -10.98
CA VAL A 92 -12.87 -4.10 -10.04
C VAL A 92 -12.35 -2.96 -9.16
N TYR A 93 -12.15 -1.77 -9.74
CA TYR A 93 -11.73 -0.58 -8.98
C TYR A 93 -12.77 -0.18 -7.93
N PHE A 94 -14.07 -0.27 -8.26
CA PHE A 94 -15.13 0.05 -7.31
C PHE A 94 -15.28 -1.00 -6.21
N PHE A 95 -15.54 -2.25 -6.58
CA PHE A 95 -16.00 -3.26 -5.64
C PHE A 95 -14.86 -4.01 -4.97
N GLN A 96 -13.91 -4.48 -5.76
CA GLN A 96 -12.85 -5.36 -5.26
C GLN A 96 -11.71 -4.57 -4.61
N ALA A 97 -11.35 -3.41 -5.15
CA ALA A 97 -10.32 -2.57 -4.55
C ALA A 97 -10.93 -1.51 -3.64
N GLY A 98 -11.79 -0.65 -4.17
CA GLY A 98 -12.28 0.52 -3.46
C GLY A 98 -13.03 0.20 -2.18
N ILE A 99 -14.14 -0.52 -2.30
CA ILE A 99 -14.97 -0.90 -1.14
C ILE A 99 -14.19 -1.84 -0.22
N LEU A 100 -13.63 -2.93 -0.74
CA LEU A 100 -12.96 -3.94 0.08
C LEU A 100 -11.78 -3.37 0.87
N MET A 101 -10.96 -2.52 0.26
CA MET A 101 -9.79 -1.94 0.91
C MET A 101 -10.20 -0.83 1.90
N THR A 102 -11.24 -0.05 1.60
CA THR A 102 -11.79 0.92 2.55
C THR A 102 -12.36 0.23 3.78
N VAL A 103 -13.13 -0.85 3.60
CA VAL A 103 -13.63 -1.67 4.71
C VAL A 103 -12.49 -2.29 5.50
N GLY A 104 -11.47 -2.85 4.82
CA GLY A 104 -10.27 -3.37 5.47
C GLY A 104 -9.56 -2.30 6.32
N GLY A 105 -9.44 -1.07 5.83
CA GLY A 105 -8.88 0.04 6.59
C GLY A 105 -9.73 0.46 7.80
N LEU A 106 -11.07 0.42 7.70
CA LEU A 106 -11.95 0.66 8.85
C LEU A 106 -11.82 -0.44 9.91
N LEU A 107 -11.66 -1.71 9.49
CA LEU A 107 -11.42 -2.83 10.40
C LEU A 107 -10.05 -2.72 11.09
N GLU A 108 -9.01 -2.25 10.39
CA GLU A 108 -7.72 -1.94 10.99
C GLU A 108 -7.84 -0.86 12.08
N TRP A 109 -8.65 0.16 11.83
CA TRP A 109 -8.91 1.22 12.81
C TRP A 109 -9.61 0.67 14.06
N ILE A 110 -10.61 -0.20 13.89
CA ILE A 110 -11.30 -0.88 15.00
C ILE A 110 -10.32 -1.69 15.85
N LEU A 111 -9.32 -2.34 15.23
CA LEU A 111 -8.28 -3.07 15.95
C LEU A 111 -7.18 -2.19 16.57
N GLY A 112 -7.25 -0.87 16.38
CA GLY A 112 -6.27 0.08 16.88
C GLY A 112 -4.99 0.18 16.04
N ASN A 113 -4.98 -0.36 14.81
CA ASN A 113 -3.85 -0.26 13.90
C ASN A 113 -3.96 1.02 13.04
N SER A 114 -3.56 2.16 13.60
CA SER A 114 -3.77 3.47 12.96
C SER A 114 -3.07 3.62 11.61
N PHE A 115 -1.82 3.15 11.48
CA PHE A 115 -1.06 3.33 10.24
C PHE A 115 -1.67 2.54 9.06
N PRO A 116 -1.87 1.20 9.15
CA PRO A 116 -2.56 0.45 8.10
C PRO A 116 -3.97 0.97 7.81
N ALA A 117 -4.71 1.42 8.84
CA ALA A 117 -6.04 1.99 8.66
C ALA A 117 -6.04 3.20 7.72
N VAL A 118 -5.16 4.17 7.98
CA VAL A 118 -5.04 5.38 7.15
C VAL A 118 -4.56 5.04 5.75
N VAL A 119 -3.60 4.11 5.62
CA VAL A 119 -3.11 3.64 4.32
C VAL A 119 -4.26 3.03 3.51
N PHE A 120 -4.93 2.00 4.03
CA PHE A 120 -5.92 1.26 3.27
C PHE A 120 -7.18 2.07 2.95
N THR A 121 -7.63 2.94 3.86
CA THR A 121 -8.71 3.87 3.55
C THR A 121 -8.33 4.87 2.47
N SER A 122 -7.11 5.42 2.48
CA SER A 122 -6.64 6.37 1.47
C SER A 122 -6.50 5.72 0.08
N PHE A 123 -5.92 4.53 0.00
CA PHE A 123 -5.83 3.82 -1.28
C PHE A 123 -7.16 3.22 -1.72
N GLY A 124 -8.05 2.87 -0.79
CA GLY A 124 -9.41 2.40 -1.10
C GLY A 124 -10.19 3.49 -1.82
N THR A 125 -10.21 4.69 -1.25
CA THR A 125 -10.88 5.83 -1.88
C THR A 125 -10.19 6.26 -3.18
N PHE A 126 -8.87 6.13 -3.30
CA PHE A 126 -8.17 6.32 -4.58
C PHE A 126 -8.75 5.44 -5.69
N TRP A 127 -8.95 4.14 -5.47
CA TRP A 127 -9.50 3.25 -6.50
C TRP A 127 -10.97 3.55 -6.80
N LEU A 128 -11.77 3.95 -5.80
CA LEU A 128 -13.13 4.45 -6.03
C LEU A 128 -13.11 5.68 -6.95
N SER A 129 -12.24 6.65 -6.66
CA SER A 129 -12.09 7.86 -7.45
C SER A 129 -11.57 7.57 -8.86
N TYR A 130 -10.58 6.68 -9.01
CA TYR A 130 -10.01 6.33 -10.31
C TYR A 130 -11.03 5.58 -11.18
N GLY A 131 -11.81 4.67 -10.57
CA GLY A 131 -12.97 4.06 -11.22
C GLY A 131 -14.00 5.10 -11.66
N GLY A 132 -14.23 6.13 -10.85
CA GLY A 132 -15.09 7.27 -11.19
C GLY A 132 -14.56 8.08 -12.38
N VAL A 133 -13.25 8.35 -12.44
CA VAL A 133 -12.62 9.06 -13.57
C VAL A 133 -12.85 8.31 -14.88
N LEU A 134 -12.70 6.99 -14.88
CA LEU A 134 -12.85 6.16 -16.08
C LEU A 134 -14.32 5.85 -16.43
N ASN A 135 -15.22 5.91 -15.46
CA ASN A 135 -16.63 5.61 -15.67
C ASN A 135 -17.33 6.79 -16.39
N PRO A 136 -17.88 6.59 -17.61
CA PRO A 136 -18.52 7.66 -18.37
C PRO A 136 -19.68 8.35 -17.63
N SER A 137 -20.36 7.66 -16.72
CA SER A 137 -21.50 8.20 -15.96
C SER A 137 -21.12 9.32 -14.99
N PHE A 138 -19.85 9.42 -14.58
CA PHE A 138 -19.36 10.51 -13.73
C PHE A 138 -18.99 11.77 -14.52
N ALA A 139 -18.97 11.68 -15.87
CA ALA A 139 -18.64 12.76 -16.78
C ALA A 139 -17.28 13.45 -16.51
N ALA A 140 -16.35 12.76 -15.85
CA ALA A 140 -15.07 13.32 -15.42
C ALA A 140 -14.20 13.76 -16.60
N PHE A 141 -14.09 12.93 -17.64
CA PHE A 141 -13.38 13.28 -18.87
C PHE A 141 -14.29 14.00 -19.88
N SER A 142 -15.55 13.57 -20.02
CA SER A 142 -16.45 14.15 -21.03
C SER A 142 -16.81 15.61 -20.81
N SER A 143 -16.73 16.10 -19.56
CA SER A 143 -16.90 17.53 -19.25
C SER A 143 -15.80 18.43 -19.84
N TYR A 144 -14.68 17.85 -20.28
CA TYR A 144 -13.61 18.58 -20.95
C TYR A 144 -13.75 18.60 -22.47
N ALA A 145 -14.62 17.78 -23.06
CA ALA A 145 -14.85 17.76 -24.51
C ALA A 145 -15.54 19.05 -24.97
N LYS A 146 -15.29 19.49 -26.20
CA LYS A 146 -15.98 20.66 -26.76
C LYS A 146 -17.44 20.33 -27.05
N ALA A 147 -18.29 21.35 -27.05
CA ALA A 147 -19.69 21.20 -27.37
C ALA A 147 -19.87 20.59 -28.78
N GLY A 148 -20.55 19.44 -28.84
CA GLY A 148 -20.81 18.71 -30.09
C GLY A 148 -19.79 17.63 -30.46
N GLU A 149 -18.72 17.46 -29.69
CA GLU A 149 -17.75 16.35 -29.84
C GLU A 149 -18.14 15.14 -28.99
N ASP A 150 -17.55 13.97 -29.30
CA ASP A 150 -17.67 12.79 -28.44
C ASP A 150 -17.01 13.08 -27.08
N GLY A 151 -17.64 12.63 -25.99
CA GLY A 151 -17.11 12.81 -24.65
C GLY A 151 -15.68 12.26 -24.49
N ALA A 152 -15.31 11.20 -25.22
CA ALA A 152 -13.98 10.62 -25.21
C ALA A 152 -12.87 11.60 -25.64
N GLU A 153 -13.18 12.61 -26.45
CA GLU A 153 -12.22 13.66 -26.85
C GLU A 153 -11.71 14.46 -25.64
N GLY A 154 -12.51 14.53 -24.57
CA GLY A 154 -12.10 15.13 -23.30
C GLY A 154 -10.82 14.53 -22.71
N LEU A 155 -10.55 13.24 -22.94
CA LEU A 155 -9.33 12.55 -22.49
C LEU A 155 -8.06 13.11 -23.14
N GLN A 156 -8.18 13.77 -24.29
CA GLN A 156 -7.04 14.31 -25.05
C GLN A 156 -6.74 15.76 -24.68
N THR A 157 -7.61 16.40 -23.89
CA THR A 157 -7.48 17.82 -23.59
C THR A 157 -6.37 18.10 -22.58
N THR A 158 -5.70 19.24 -22.75
CA THR A 158 -4.72 19.75 -21.76
C THR A 158 -5.34 19.87 -20.37
N GLY A 159 -6.58 20.37 -20.28
CA GLY A 159 -7.26 20.59 -18.99
C GLY A 159 -7.45 19.29 -18.21
N PHE A 160 -7.92 18.22 -18.87
CA PHE A 160 -8.12 16.92 -18.24
C PHE A 160 -6.79 16.32 -17.79
N ASN A 161 -5.82 16.25 -18.70
CA ASN A 161 -4.52 15.62 -18.46
C ASN A 161 -3.71 16.36 -17.37
N ALA A 162 -3.69 17.70 -17.38
CA ALA A 162 -3.02 18.49 -16.35
C ALA A 162 -3.65 18.28 -14.97
N SER A 163 -4.98 18.29 -14.89
CA SER A 163 -5.73 18.10 -13.63
C SER A 163 -5.50 16.72 -13.04
N LEU A 164 -5.55 15.68 -13.88
CA LEU A 164 -5.31 14.31 -13.43
C LEU A 164 -3.84 14.10 -13.01
N GLY A 165 -2.89 14.74 -13.71
CA GLY A 165 -1.48 14.75 -13.34
C GLY A 165 -1.22 15.35 -11.95
N PHE A 166 -1.92 16.43 -11.58
CA PHE A 166 -1.86 16.97 -10.22
C PHE A 166 -2.40 15.99 -9.18
N TRP A 167 -3.51 15.30 -9.47
CA TRP A 167 -4.03 14.31 -8.54
C TRP A 167 -3.03 13.17 -8.28
N PHE A 168 -2.40 12.63 -9.34
CA PHE A 168 -1.33 11.64 -9.18
C PHE A 168 -0.11 12.19 -8.44
N LEU A 169 0.24 13.47 -8.62
CA LEU A 169 1.35 14.09 -7.90
C LEU A 169 1.10 14.08 -6.39
N PHE A 170 -0.10 14.51 -5.96
CA PHE A 170 -0.44 14.51 -4.54
C PHE A 170 -0.61 13.11 -3.95
N MET A 171 -1.05 12.12 -4.75
CA MET A 171 -1.01 10.72 -4.33
C MET A 171 0.43 10.19 -4.20
N GLY A 172 1.35 10.63 -5.05
CA GLY A 172 2.78 10.38 -4.92
C GLY A 172 3.38 11.01 -3.65
N LEU A 173 3.02 12.25 -3.34
CA LEU A 173 3.43 12.93 -2.10
C LEU A 173 2.88 12.23 -0.85
N LEU A 174 1.61 11.80 -0.87
CA LEU A 174 1.02 11.00 0.21
C LEU A 174 1.77 9.67 0.38
N SER A 175 2.09 9.00 -0.73
CA SER A 175 2.88 7.77 -0.73
C SER A 175 4.29 8.00 -0.18
N LEU A 176 4.90 9.16 -0.43
CA LEU A 176 6.20 9.53 0.15
C LEU A 176 6.12 9.72 1.67
N VAL A 177 5.05 10.34 2.17
CA VAL A 177 4.81 10.44 3.62
C VAL A 177 4.66 9.05 4.22
N PHE A 178 3.87 8.16 3.60
CA PHE A 178 3.73 6.77 4.06
C PHE A 178 5.02 5.97 3.96
N LEU A 179 5.86 6.21 2.95
CA LEU A 179 7.18 5.61 2.82
C LEU A 179 8.05 5.94 4.05
N ILE A 180 8.13 7.23 4.40
CA ILE A 180 8.89 7.69 5.58
C ILE A 180 8.32 7.08 6.86
N CYS A 181 6.99 7.05 7.01
CA CYS A 181 6.34 6.43 8.16
C CYS A 181 6.58 4.92 8.24
N SER A 182 6.70 4.23 7.10
CA SER A 182 6.85 2.77 7.03
C SER A 182 8.26 2.26 7.36
N LEU A 183 9.29 3.14 7.35
CA LEU A 183 10.69 2.80 7.62
C LEU A 183 10.90 2.06 8.95
N ARG A 184 10.04 2.32 9.94
CA ARG A 184 10.12 1.68 11.27
C ARG A 184 9.05 0.61 11.51
N THR A 185 8.19 0.35 10.52
CA THR A 185 6.94 -0.39 10.74
C THR A 185 6.98 -1.75 10.06
N ASN A 186 7.23 -1.80 8.74
CA ASN A 186 7.17 -3.03 7.97
C ASN A 186 7.91 -2.86 6.63
N VAL A 187 8.90 -3.73 6.37
CA VAL A 187 9.69 -3.72 5.13
C VAL A 187 8.82 -3.92 3.89
N ALA A 188 7.76 -4.74 3.97
CA ALA A 188 6.83 -4.93 2.85
C ALA A 188 6.09 -3.62 2.50
N PHE A 189 5.60 -2.88 3.51
CA PHE A 189 4.99 -1.57 3.26
C PHE A 189 6.00 -0.56 2.72
N PHE A 190 7.23 -0.59 3.22
CA PHE A 190 8.30 0.25 2.68
C PHE A 190 8.53 0.01 1.18
N ILE A 191 8.65 -1.26 0.76
CA ILE A 191 8.83 -1.61 -0.65
C ILE A 191 7.62 -1.15 -1.48
N ILE A 192 6.40 -1.38 -0.99
CA ILE A 192 5.16 -0.94 -1.66
C ILE A 192 5.14 0.58 -1.85
N PHE A 193 5.42 1.36 -0.81
CA PHE A 193 5.40 2.82 -0.96
C PHE A 193 6.54 3.35 -1.81
N LEU A 194 7.71 2.70 -1.78
CA LEU A 194 8.84 3.09 -2.62
C LEU A 194 8.47 2.94 -4.09
N THR A 195 7.86 1.81 -4.47
CA THR A 195 7.41 1.59 -5.84
C THR A 195 6.24 2.50 -6.20
N LEU A 196 5.30 2.78 -5.28
CA LEU A 196 4.19 3.70 -5.52
C LEU A 196 4.65 5.15 -5.72
N VAL A 197 5.66 5.63 -4.98
CA VAL A 197 6.23 6.97 -5.19
C VAL A 197 6.77 7.12 -6.60
N ILE A 198 7.51 6.10 -7.08
CA ILE A 198 8.05 6.07 -8.45
C ILE A 198 6.90 5.99 -9.46
N ALA A 199 5.94 5.08 -9.26
CA ALA A 199 4.81 4.88 -10.15
C ALA A 199 3.97 6.15 -10.32
N PHE A 200 3.58 6.80 -9.22
CA PHE A 200 2.83 8.06 -9.28
C PHE A 200 3.64 9.20 -9.89
N GLY A 201 4.96 9.27 -9.63
CA GLY A 201 5.82 10.25 -10.29
C GLY A 201 5.86 10.07 -11.82
N LEU A 202 5.95 8.82 -12.28
CA LEU A 202 5.91 8.49 -13.71
C LEU A 202 4.53 8.73 -14.33
N LEU A 203 3.45 8.42 -13.60
CA LEU A 203 2.08 8.75 -14.02
C LEU A 203 1.90 10.26 -14.16
N THR A 204 2.31 11.05 -13.17
CA THR A 204 2.29 12.52 -13.26
C THR A 204 3.04 13.01 -14.50
N GLY A 205 4.25 12.50 -14.74
CA GLY A 205 5.03 12.83 -15.93
C GLY A 205 4.32 12.46 -17.24
N ALA A 206 3.67 11.29 -17.31
CA ALA A 206 2.93 10.83 -18.48
C ALA A 206 1.76 11.77 -18.79
N TYR A 207 0.95 12.09 -17.78
CA TYR A 207 -0.23 12.95 -17.94
C TYR A 207 0.16 14.40 -18.24
N TRP A 208 1.23 14.94 -17.65
CA TRP A 208 1.69 16.28 -18.01
C TRP A 208 2.32 16.34 -19.41
N ALA A 209 3.03 15.30 -19.84
CA ALA A 209 3.52 15.23 -21.22
C ALA A 209 2.34 15.19 -22.22
N MET A 210 1.27 14.45 -21.93
CA MET A 210 0.04 14.46 -22.72
C MET A 210 -0.70 15.80 -22.65
N ALA A 211 -0.57 16.55 -21.56
CA ALA A 211 -1.17 17.87 -21.43
C ALA A 211 -0.46 18.93 -22.30
N GLU A 212 0.87 18.84 -22.41
CA GLU A 212 1.69 19.72 -23.26
C GLU A 212 1.44 19.49 -24.75
N ASP A 213 1.50 18.23 -25.19
CA ASP A 213 1.17 17.82 -26.55
C ASP A 213 0.71 16.36 -26.57
N PHE A 214 -0.60 16.15 -26.67
CA PHE A 214 -1.20 14.82 -26.63
C PHE A 214 -0.70 13.92 -27.76
N VAL A 215 -0.51 14.46 -28.97
CA VAL A 215 -0.14 13.68 -30.15
C VAL A 215 1.38 13.55 -30.25
N GLY A 216 2.11 14.67 -30.11
CA GLY A 216 3.57 14.70 -30.22
C GLY A 216 4.27 13.91 -29.11
N ASN A 217 3.73 13.93 -27.88
CA ASN A 217 4.31 13.21 -26.75
C ASN A 217 3.72 11.82 -26.53
N ALA A 218 2.79 11.33 -27.37
CA ALA A 218 2.09 10.06 -27.16
C ALA A 218 3.03 8.88 -26.90
N HIS A 219 4.11 8.77 -27.68
CA HIS A 219 5.10 7.69 -27.51
C HIS A 219 5.88 7.80 -26.20
N TYR A 220 6.26 9.03 -25.80
CA TYR A 220 6.96 9.27 -24.55
C TYR A 220 6.05 9.04 -23.34
N ALA A 221 4.83 9.55 -23.36
CA ALA A 221 3.83 9.31 -22.32
C ALA A 221 3.52 7.83 -22.17
N ASN A 222 3.36 7.09 -23.28
CA ASN A 222 3.14 5.64 -23.24
C ASN A 222 4.31 4.90 -22.57
N LYS A 223 5.56 5.28 -22.86
CA LYS A 223 6.73 4.72 -22.16
C LYS A 223 6.66 4.96 -20.66
N LEU A 224 6.30 6.17 -20.23
CA LEU A 224 6.14 6.49 -18.82
C LEU A 224 5.02 5.67 -18.17
N LEU A 225 3.88 5.49 -18.84
CA LEU A 225 2.79 4.63 -18.37
C LEU A 225 3.25 3.17 -18.22
N VAL A 226 3.94 2.62 -19.20
CA VAL A 226 4.47 1.24 -19.15
C VAL A 226 5.43 1.10 -17.96
N VAL A 227 6.42 1.99 -17.84
CA VAL A 227 7.43 1.93 -16.76
C VAL A 227 6.81 2.16 -15.38
N SER A 228 5.75 2.97 -15.28
CA SER A 228 5.04 3.19 -14.02
C SER A 228 4.45 1.91 -13.41
N THR A 229 4.21 0.89 -14.24
CA THR A 229 3.59 -0.37 -13.83
C THR A 229 4.41 -1.63 -14.12
N ALA A 230 5.57 -1.51 -14.77
CA ALA A 230 6.33 -2.65 -15.27
C ALA A 230 7.50 -3.07 -14.36
N SER A 231 7.69 -4.39 -14.27
CA SER A 231 9.00 -5.01 -14.49
C SER A 231 9.06 -5.39 -15.96
N SER A 232 9.90 -4.69 -16.72
CA SER A 232 9.91 -4.63 -18.19
C SER A 232 10.20 -5.96 -18.90
N ILE A 233 9.20 -6.55 -19.57
CA ILE A 233 9.35 -7.46 -20.73
C ILE A 233 8.16 -7.22 -21.68
N GLN A 234 8.29 -6.30 -22.62
CA GLN A 234 7.47 -6.30 -23.84
C GLN A 234 8.40 -6.70 -24.99
N HIS A 235 8.34 -7.98 -25.38
CA HIS A 235 8.90 -8.40 -26.65
C HIS A 235 7.91 -7.99 -27.73
N SER A 236 8.41 -7.19 -28.67
CA SER A 236 7.69 -6.63 -29.81
C SER A 236 6.90 -7.71 -30.55
N TYR A 237 5.58 -7.57 -30.59
CA TYR A 237 4.76 -8.09 -31.68
C TYR A 237 4.17 -6.87 -32.39
N VAL A 238 4.95 -6.38 -33.35
CA VAL A 238 4.47 -5.56 -34.45
C VAL A 238 4.36 -6.54 -35.61
N ASP A 239 3.14 -6.92 -35.95
CA ASP A 239 2.78 -7.34 -37.31
C ASP A 239 1.83 -6.27 -37.86
#